data_AF-A0A286T358-F1
#
_entry.id   AF-A0A286T358-F1
#
_cell.length_a   1.000
_cell.length_b   1.000
_cell.length_c   1.000
_cell.angle_alpha   90.00
_cell.angle_beta   90.00
_cell.angle_gamma   90.00
#
_symmetry.space_group_name_H-M   'P 1'
#
loop_
_entity.id
_entity.type
_entity.pdbx_description
1 polymer ?
#
loop_
_entity_poly.entity_id
_entity_poly.type
_entity_poly.pdbx_seq_one_letter_code
_entity_poly.pdbx_strand_id
1 'polypeptide(L)'
;MRRGDDSIDTKGVTRNNWVFSTAPQDDLEDAGGVDGSLFATLAVNHVTTTGVNWQQGRVIIGQIHANDDEPIRLYYRKLPHHQKGSLYFAHEPLGQDDVWYNIVGNSLPNYWDQEATPEDPVDGIALNEKFSYRIDVKGHELKVTLIREGKDDIVTIADMSKSKYGVGGQYM
;
A
#
# COMPACT_ATOMS: atom_id res chain seq x y z
N MET A 1 4.40 -20.83 -1.73
CA MET A 1 2.99 -20.39 -1.88
C MET A 1 2.09 -21.61 -2.12
N ARG A 2 0.91 -21.69 -1.49
CA ARG A 2 0.06 -22.91 -1.55
C ARG A 2 -0.59 -23.19 -2.91
N ARG A 3 -0.89 -22.14 -3.69
CA ARG A 3 -1.35 -22.25 -5.10
C ARG A 3 -2.47 -23.27 -5.35
N GLY A 4 -3.43 -23.37 -4.42
CA GLY A 4 -4.58 -24.28 -4.50
C GLY A 4 -4.44 -25.58 -3.70
N ASP A 5 -3.29 -25.83 -3.08
CA ASP A 5 -3.09 -26.90 -2.10
C ASP A 5 -3.73 -26.50 -0.76
N ASP A 6 -4.77 -27.23 -0.36
CA ASP A 6 -5.55 -27.01 0.86
C ASP A 6 -4.99 -27.74 2.09
N SER A 7 -3.94 -28.56 1.91
CA SER A 7 -3.20 -29.17 3.03
C SER A 7 -2.28 -28.16 3.74
N ILE A 8 -2.04 -27.01 3.12
CA ILE A 8 -1.22 -25.93 3.68
C ILE A 8 -2.14 -24.88 4.30
N ASP A 9 -1.93 -24.63 5.60
CA ASP A 9 -2.72 -23.65 6.35
C ASP A 9 -2.70 -22.26 5.70
N THR A 10 -3.87 -21.62 5.73
CA THR A 10 -4.05 -20.27 5.16
C THR A 10 -3.26 -19.22 5.96
N LYS A 11 -3.14 -19.40 7.28
CA LYS A 11 -2.55 -18.46 8.22
C LYS A 11 -1.26 -19.04 8.82
N GLY A 12 -0.41 -18.17 9.33
CA GLY A 12 0.85 -18.52 9.99
C GLY A 12 2.05 -18.44 9.05
N VAL A 13 3.25 -18.57 9.62
CA VAL A 13 4.48 -18.74 8.85
C VAL A 13 4.47 -20.14 8.25
N THR A 14 3.91 -20.25 7.05
CA THR A 14 3.74 -21.52 6.33
C THR A 14 4.13 -21.34 4.88
N ARG A 15 4.12 -22.44 4.12
CA ARG A 15 4.32 -22.39 2.68
C ARG A 15 3.25 -21.60 1.93
N ASN A 16 2.17 -21.14 2.57
CA ASN A 16 1.19 -20.25 1.93
C ASN A 16 1.59 -18.77 1.95
N ASN A 17 2.32 -18.34 2.96
CA ASN A 17 2.60 -16.94 3.24
C ASN A 17 4.08 -16.63 3.03
N TRP A 18 4.46 -15.37 3.15
CA TRP A 18 5.85 -14.93 3.01
C TRP A 18 6.28 -14.09 4.20
N VAL A 19 7.58 -13.90 4.36
CA VAL A 19 8.17 -13.14 5.48
C VAL A 19 9.21 -12.18 4.95
N PHE A 20 9.59 -11.18 5.76
CA PHE A 20 10.68 -10.27 5.40
C PHE A 20 12.03 -11.00 5.50
N SER A 21 13.01 -10.62 4.68
CA SER A 21 14.38 -11.18 4.78
C SER A 21 15.11 -10.83 6.09
N THR A 22 14.51 -9.99 6.93
CA THR A 22 15.00 -9.66 8.28
C THR A 22 14.31 -10.47 9.39
N ALA A 23 13.42 -11.40 9.04
CA ALA A 23 12.82 -12.35 9.99
C ALA A 23 13.84 -13.37 10.53
N PRO A 24 13.55 -14.05 11.66
CA PRO A 24 14.38 -15.13 12.18
C PRO A 24 14.56 -16.28 11.17
N GLN A 25 15.67 -17.01 11.29
CA GLN A 25 16.03 -18.09 10.36
C GLN A 25 14.94 -19.16 10.21
N ASP A 26 14.35 -19.60 11.33
CA ASP A 26 13.28 -20.61 11.31
C ASP A 26 12.09 -20.14 10.45
N ASP A 27 11.70 -18.86 10.55
CA ASP A 27 10.61 -18.29 9.75
C ASP A 27 10.98 -18.22 8.26
N LEU A 28 12.23 -17.87 7.94
CA LEU A 28 12.74 -17.85 6.56
C LEU A 28 12.68 -19.25 5.92
N GLU A 29 12.96 -20.29 6.71
CA GLU A 29 12.96 -21.69 6.26
C GLU A 29 11.53 -22.22 6.07
N ASP A 30 10.59 -21.83 6.92
CA ASP A 30 9.20 -22.30 6.90
C ASP A 30 8.30 -21.56 5.90
N ALA A 31 8.59 -20.30 5.60
CA ALA A 31 7.79 -19.47 4.72
C ALA A 31 7.74 -19.97 3.26
N GLY A 32 6.66 -19.62 2.58
CA GLY A 32 6.46 -19.87 1.15
C GLY A 32 7.21 -18.92 0.21
N GLY A 33 7.80 -17.86 0.76
CA GLY A 33 8.58 -16.84 0.08
C GLY A 33 9.27 -15.92 1.09
N VAL A 34 10.32 -15.23 0.64
CA VAL A 34 11.07 -14.24 1.41
C VAL A 34 11.10 -12.95 0.62
N ASP A 35 10.78 -11.84 1.28
CA ASP A 35 10.50 -10.55 0.66
C ASP A 35 9.36 -10.63 -0.39
N GLY A 36 9.05 -9.52 -1.05
CA GLY A 36 7.92 -9.50 -1.96
C GLY A 36 7.91 -8.31 -2.91
N SER A 37 7.36 -8.53 -4.11
CA SER A 37 7.09 -7.48 -5.08
C SER A 37 5.69 -7.68 -5.66
N LEU A 38 4.84 -6.67 -5.51
CA LEU A 38 3.55 -6.57 -6.18
C LEU A 38 3.64 -5.50 -7.26
N PHE A 39 3.49 -5.90 -8.53
CA PHE A 39 3.40 -5.00 -9.67
C PHE A 39 2.01 -5.08 -10.30
N ALA A 40 1.38 -3.93 -10.53
CA ALA A 40 0.11 -3.87 -11.22
C ALA A 40 0.08 -2.69 -12.19
N THR A 41 -0.53 -2.90 -13.36
CA THR A 41 -0.93 -1.84 -14.29
C THR A 41 -2.46 -1.79 -14.31
N LEU A 42 -3.04 -0.64 -14.01
CA LEU A 42 -4.49 -0.46 -13.94
C LEU A 42 -4.90 0.94 -14.39
N ALA A 43 -6.21 1.16 -14.46
CA ALA A 43 -6.80 2.48 -14.45
C ALA A 43 -7.95 2.49 -13.43
N VAL A 44 -8.06 3.55 -12.62
CA VAL A 44 -9.24 3.73 -11.77
C VAL A 44 -10.33 4.35 -12.63
N ASN A 45 -11.42 3.62 -12.86
CA ASN A 45 -12.48 4.07 -13.77
C ASN A 45 -13.53 4.95 -13.08
N HIS A 46 -13.78 4.72 -11.80
CA HIS A 46 -14.75 5.46 -11.01
C HIS A 46 -14.42 5.39 -9.52
N VAL A 47 -14.78 6.42 -8.77
CA VAL A 47 -14.74 6.47 -7.30
C VAL A 47 -16.02 7.12 -6.78
N THR A 48 -16.32 6.96 -5.49
CA THR A 48 -17.51 7.57 -4.89
C THR A 48 -17.46 9.10 -4.98
N THR A 49 -18.59 9.74 -5.30
CA THR A 49 -18.72 11.21 -5.36
C THR A 49 -19.60 11.76 -4.24
N THR A 50 -20.15 10.89 -3.41
CA THR A 50 -21.05 11.20 -2.28
C THR A 50 -20.49 10.63 -0.98
N GLY A 51 -21.00 11.09 0.16
CA GLY A 51 -20.57 10.67 1.50
C GLY A 51 -19.98 11.83 2.30
N VAL A 52 -19.42 11.56 3.47
CA VAL A 52 -18.71 12.58 4.26
C VAL A 52 -17.43 13.00 3.56
N ASN A 53 -17.06 14.29 3.65
CA ASN A 53 -15.97 14.89 2.87
C ASN A 53 -14.64 14.13 2.97
N TRP A 54 -14.29 13.61 4.15
CA TRP A 54 -13.07 12.85 4.40
C TRP A 54 -13.11 11.39 3.93
N GLN A 55 -14.23 10.90 3.38
CA GLN A 55 -14.35 9.55 2.79
C GLN A 55 -14.50 9.58 1.26
N GLN A 56 -15.06 10.66 0.70
CA GLN A 56 -15.35 10.78 -0.72
C GLN A 56 -14.13 10.47 -1.61
N GLY A 57 -14.38 9.70 -2.67
CA GLY A 57 -13.45 9.52 -3.77
C GLY A 57 -12.29 8.58 -3.51
N ARG A 58 -12.25 7.90 -2.35
CA ARG A 58 -11.11 7.08 -1.90
C ARG A 58 -11.32 5.60 -2.23
N VAL A 59 -10.25 4.92 -2.66
CA VAL A 59 -10.20 3.47 -2.86
C VAL A 59 -8.80 2.94 -2.56
N ILE A 60 -8.68 1.80 -1.87
CA ILE A 60 -7.43 1.06 -1.72
C ILE A 60 -7.25 0.19 -2.96
N ILE A 61 -6.08 0.25 -3.59
CA ILE A 61 -5.78 -0.46 -4.83
C ILE A 61 -4.69 -1.51 -4.69
N GLY A 62 -3.95 -1.51 -3.57
CA GLY A 62 -2.93 -2.50 -3.27
C GLY A 62 -2.60 -2.49 -1.78
N GLN A 63 -2.21 -3.64 -1.25
CA GLN A 63 -1.91 -3.79 0.17
C GLN A 63 -0.90 -4.92 0.42
N ILE A 64 -0.20 -4.81 1.54
CA ILE A 64 0.40 -5.95 2.24
C ILE A 64 -0.34 -6.03 3.57
N HIS A 65 -0.80 -7.22 3.93
CA HIS A 65 -1.52 -7.46 5.17
C HIS A 65 -0.73 -8.50 5.97
N ALA A 66 -0.46 -8.22 7.24
CA ALA A 66 0.26 -9.14 8.12
C ALA A 66 -0.72 -9.99 8.95
N ASN A 67 -0.34 -10.38 10.16
CA ASN A 67 -1.18 -11.13 11.08
C ASN A 67 -2.49 -10.36 11.39
N ASP A 68 -2.33 -9.12 11.86
CA ASP A 68 -3.41 -8.28 12.39
C ASP A 68 -3.34 -6.80 11.94
N ASP A 69 -2.23 -6.36 11.35
CA ASP A 69 -1.97 -4.97 10.91
C ASP A 69 -1.54 -4.94 9.43
N GLU A 70 -1.53 -3.77 8.79
CA GLU A 70 -1.11 -3.64 7.38
C GLU A 70 0.21 -2.87 7.17
N PRO A 71 1.31 -3.55 6.78
CA PRO A 71 2.56 -2.88 6.38
C PRO A 71 2.38 -1.80 5.32
N ILE A 72 1.39 -1.95 4.43
CA ILE A 72 0.99 -0.89 3.51
C ILE A 72 -0.47 -1.03 3.07
N ARG A 73 -1.16 0.11 2.99
CA ARG A 73 -2.40 0.30 2.21
C ARG A 73 -2.19 1.43 1.21
N LEU A 74 -2.17 1.12 -0.09
CA LEU A 74 -1.99 2.09 -1.18
C LEU A 74 -3.35 2.60 -1.66
N TYR A 75 -3.56 3.91 -1.57
CA TYR A 75 -4.82 4.59 -1.89
C TYR A 75 -4.71 5.39 -3.18
N TYR A 76 -5.75 5.29 -4.00
CA TYR A 76 -6.12 6.34 -4.95
C TYR A 76 -7.26 7.17 -4.36
N ARG A 77 -7.20 8.49 -4.54
CA ARG A 77 -8.34 9.36 -4.20
C ARG A 77 -8.54 10.50 -5.18
N LYS A 78 -9.75 10.65 -5.69
CA LYS A 78 -10.15 11.81 -6.50
C LYS A 78 -11.36 12.51 -5.89
N LEU A 79 -11.23 13.79 -5.53
CA LEU A 79 -12.35 14.58 -5.03
C LEU A 79 -13.38 14.86 -6.14
N PRO A 80 -14.68 15.05 -5.81
CA PRO A 80 -15.72 15.24 -6.81
C PRO A 80 -15.48 16.42 -7.75
N HIS A 81 -14.90 17.51 -7.23
CA HIS A 81 -14.65 18.76 -7.97
C HIS A 81 -13.27 18.81 -8.66
N HIS A 82 -12.39 17.83 -8.42
CA HIS A 82 -11.08 17.76 -9.09
C HIS A 82 -11.18 17.03 -10.42
N GLN A 83 -10.25 17.28 -11.33
CA GLN A 83 -10.06 16.52 -12.56
C GLN A 83 -9.14 15.32 -12.34
N LYS A 84 -8.15 15.44 -11.44
CA LYS A 84 -7.17 14.38 -11.16
C LYS A 84 -7.25 13.87 -9.72
N GLY A 85 -6.80 12.64 -9.53
CA GLY A 85 -6.68 11.98 -8.24
C GLY A 85 -5.26 11.99 -7.68
N SER A 86 -5.17 11.92 -6.36
CA SER A 86 -3.95 11.72 -5.59
C SER A 86 -3.65 10.23 -5.43
N LEU A 87 -2.37 9.91 -5.22
CA LEU A 87 -1.88 8.59 -4.85
C LEU A 87 -1.03 8.74 -3.59
N TYR A 88 -1.35 7.98 -2.55
CA TYR A 88 -0.68 8.02 -1.26
C TYR A 88 -0.85 6.68 -0.56
N PHE A 89 -0.05 6.39 0.46
CA PHE A 89 -0.20 5.17 1.24
C PHE A 89 -0.11 5.43 2.74
N ALA A 90 -0.72 4.53 3.51
CA ALA A 90 -0.48 4.39 4.94
C ALA A 90 0.47 3.22 5.16
N HIS A 91 1.45 3.40 6.04
CA HIS A 91 2.22 2.34 6.67
C HIS A 91 1.80 2.27 8.14
N GLU A 92 1.28 1.13 8.58
CA GLU A 92 0.90 0.91 9.97
C GLU A 92 1.97 0.05 10.65
N PRO A 93 2.74 0.56 11.62
CA PRO A 93 3.61 -0.29 12.43
C PRO A 93 2.78 -1.12 13.42
N LEU A 94 3.21 -2.35 13.77
CA LEU A 94 2.43 -3.22 14.68
C LEU A 94 2.02 -2.50 15.96
N GLY A 95 0.69 -2.40 16.19
CA GLY A 95 0.08 -1.79 17.36
C GLY A 95 0.38 -0.29 17.53
N GLN A 96 0.64 0.44 16.43
CA GLN A 96 0.88 1.88 16.41
C GLN A 96 0.02 2.58 15.36
N ASP A 97 -0.06 3.90 15.42
CA ASP A 97 -0.82 4.70 14.47
C ASP A 97 -0.20 4.70 13.06
N ASP A 98 -1.07 4.90 12.06
CA ASP A 98 -0.70 5.06 10.65
C ASP A 98 0.29 6.21 10.41
N VAL A 99 1.34 5.91 9.65
CA VAL A 99 2.22 6.90 9.04
C VAL A 99 1.83 7.08 7.57
N TRP A 100 1.49 8.31 7.19
CA TRP A 100 0.97 8.64 5.86
C TRP A 100 2.06 9.21 4.94
N TYR A 101 2.15 8.68 3.73
CA TYR A 101 3.12 9.07 2.71
C TYR A 101 2.41 9.49 1.42
N ASN A 102 2.66 10.70 0.97
CA ASN A 102 2.13 11.21 -0.29
C ASN A 102 3.09 10.88 -1.45
N ILE A 103 2.56 10.32 -2.55
CA ILE A 103 3.32 10.07 -3.78
C ILE A 103 3.03 11.19 -4.79
N VAL A 104 1.74 11.40 -5.10
CA VAL A 104 1.25 12.57 -5.85
C VAL A 104 0.00 13.12 -5.18
N GLY A 105 -0.08 14.44 -5.05
CA GLY A 105 -1.17 15.07 -4.28
C GLY A 105 -1.09 14.76 -2.78
N ASN A 106 -2.24 14.62 -2.13
CA ASN A 106 -2.29 14.32 -0.69
C ASN A 106 -3.60 13.60 -0.28
N SER A 107 -3.68 13.22 1.00
CA SER A 107 -4.82 12.51 1.59
C SER A 107 -5.95 13.43 2.10
N LEU A 108 -5.88 14.75 1.89
CA LEU A 108 -6.85 15.72 2.44
C LEU A 108 -8.14 15.82 1.58
N PRO A 109 -9.25 16.33 2.16
CA PRO A 109 -9.50 16.44 3.60
C PRO A 109 -9.54 15.05 4.25
N ASN A 110 -9.01 14.92 5.45
CA ASN A 110 -8.97 13.64 6.18
C ASN A 110 -9.73 13.75 7.51
N TYR A 111 -9.80 12.65 8.28
CA TYR A 111 -10.62 12.63 9.51
C TYR A 111 -10.18 13.70 10.53
N TRP A 112 -8.87 13.97 10.60
CA TRP A 112 -8.25 14.91 11.54
C TRP A 112 -8.30 16.36 11.04
N ASP A 113 -8.38 16.56 9.72
CA ASP A 113 -8.46 17.86 9.06
C ASP A 113 -9.54 17.86 7.98
N GLN A 114 -10.78 18.08 8.43
CA GLN A 114 -11.98 18.01 7.60
C GLN A 114 -12.25 19.34 6.87
N GLU A 115 -11.69 20.46 7.35
CA GLU A 115 -11.86 21.79 6.74
C GLU A 115 -10.82 22.07 5.64
N ALA A 116 -9.85 21.16 5.46
CA ALA A 116 -8.86 21.27 4.39
C ALA A 116 -9.50 21.35 3.00
N THR A 117 -9.01 22.29 2.21
CA THR A 117 -9.41 22.57 0.83
C THR A 117 -8.21 22.34 -0.10
N PRO A 118 -7.82 21.09 -0.36
CA PRO A 118 -6.66 20.82 -1.22
C PRO A 118 -6.97 21.22 -2.65
N GLU A 119 -5.97 21.75 -3.34
CA GLU A 119 -6.05 22.05 -4.78
C GLU A 119 -6.05 20.76 -5.62
N ASP A 120 -6.51 20.85 -6.86
CA ASP A 120 -6.41 19.76 -7.84
C ASP A 120 -4.93 19.38 -8.05
N PRO A 121 -4.53 18.11 -7.82
CA PRO A 121 -3.14 17.71 -7.97
C PRO A 121 -2.71 17.83 -9.43
N VAL A 122 -1.88 18.84 -9.73
CA VAL A 122 -1.41 19.16 -11.10
C VAL A 122 -0.79 17.94 -11.78
N ASP A 123 0.02 17.17 -11.05
CA ASP A 123 0.62 15.92 -11.51
C ASP A 123 -0.12 14.66 -11.01
N GLY A 124 -1.40 14.78 -10.65
CA GLY A 124 -2.27 13.67 -10.29
C GLY A 124 -2.62 12.77 -11.47
N ILE A 125 -3.47 11.77 -11.19
CA ILE A 125 -3.86 10.71 -12.12
C ILE A 125 -5.36 10.82 -12.40
N ALA A 126 -5.75 11.01 -13.65
CA ALA A 126 -7.16 11.12 -14.04
C ALA A 126 -7.89 9.76 -13.95
N LEU A 127 -9.22 9.78 -13.88
CA LEU A 127 -10.00 8.56 -14.10
C LEU A 127 -9.76 8.03 -15.52
N ASN A 128 -9.71 6.71 -15.67
CA ASN A 128 -9.39 6.00 -16.91
C ASN A 128 -7.96 6.22 -17.45
N GLU A 129 -7.11 6.99 -16.77
CA GLU A 129 -5.68 7.06 -17.06
C GLU A 129 -5.01 5.76 -16.60
N LYS A 130 -4.29 5.10 -17.50
CA LYS A 130 -3.48 3.93 -17.15
C LYS A 130 -2.22 4.37 -16.42
N PHE A 131 -1.95 3.74 -15.29
CA PHE A 131 -0.70 3.86 -14.55
C PHE A 131 -0.31 2.50 -14.01
N SER A 132 0.95 2.37 -13.59
CA SER A 132 1.40 1.21 -12.84
C SER A 132 1.90 1.61 -11.47
N TYR A 133 1.78 0.71 -10.52
CA TYR A 133 2.50 0.82 -9.26
C TYR A 133 3.30 -0.45 -8.99
N ARG A 134 4.36 -0.29 -8.22
CA ARG A 134 5.13 -1.40 -7.65
C ARG A 134 5.26 -1.17 -6.14
N ILE A 135 4.90 -2.18 -5.36
CA ILE A 135 5.15 -2.25 -3.93
C ILE A 135 6.23 -3.32 -3.74
N ASP A 136 7.44 -2.88 -3.41
CA ASP A 136 8.58 -3.76 -3.12
C ASP A 136 8.86 -3.73 -1.62
N VAL A 137 9.06 -4.91 -1.03
CA VAL A 137 9.66 -5.04 0.29
C VAL A 137 10.99 -5.75 0.16
N LYS A 138 12.03 -5.20 0.79
CA LYS A 138 13.32 -5.86 0.96
C LYS A 138 13.80 -5.68 2.40
N GLY A 139 13.61 -6.70 3.22
CA GLY A 139 13.87 -6.61 4.65
C GLY A 139 13.00 -5.52 5.28
N HIS A 140 13.64 -4.46 5.80
CA HIS A 140 12.93 -3.32 6.39
C HIS A 140 12.61 -2.19 5.40
N GLU A 141 13.06 -2.26 4.15
CA GLU A 141 12.74 -1.24 3.16
C GLU A 141 11.40 -1.54 2.50
N LEU A 142 10.43 -0.64 2.66
CA LEU A 142 9.22 -0.58 1.84
C LEU A 142 9.40 0.50 0.77
N LYS A 143 9.43 0.10 -0.49
CA LYS A 143 9.58 1.01 -1.63
C LYS A 143 8.33 0.94 -2.51
N VAL A 144 7.70 2.09 -2.70
CA VAL A 144 6.55 2.25 -3.60
C VAL A 144 6.99 3.07 -4.81
N THR A 145 6.77 2.54 -6.01
CA THR A 145 7.06 3.23 -7.28
C THR A 145 5.76 3.46 -8.05
N LEU A 146 5.48 4.71 -8.44
CA LEU A 146 4.46 5.08 -9.42
C LEU A 146 5.11 5.25 -10.78
N ILE A 147 4.56 4.57 -11.79
CA ILE A 147 5.06 4.54 -13.17
C ILE A 147 3.93 5.00 -14.10
N ARG A 148 4.21 5.97 -14.96
CA ARG A 148 3.24 6.54 -15.91
C ARG A 148 3.89 6.74 -17.27
N GLU A 149 3.15 6.48 -18.33
CA GLU A 149 3.67 6.61 -19.69
C GLU A 149 4.14 8.05 -19.97
N GLY A 150 5.38 8.18 -20.46
CA GLY A 150 5.98 9.47 -20.80
C GLY A 150 6.34 10.37 -19.61
N LYS A 151 6.33 9.85 -18.38
CA LYS A 151 6.75 10.57 -17.17
C LYS A 151 7.83 9.80 -16.41
N ASP A 152 8.65 10.52 -15.65
CA ASP A 152 9.60 9.90 -14.74
C ASP A 152 8.88 9.14 -13.61
N ASP A 153 9.50 8.05 -13.16
CA ASP A 153 9.03 7.27 -12.02
C ASP A 153 9.09 8.11 -10.75
N ILE A 154 8.03 8.04 -9.93
CA ILE A 154 8.02 8.64 -8.60
C ILE A 154 8.22 7.52 -7.58
N VAL A 155 9.27 7.65 -6.78
CA VAL A 155 9.65 6.65 -5.77
C VAL A 155 9.46 7.25 -4.38
N THR A 156 8.80 6.49 -3.50
CA THR A 156 8.65 6.82 -2.08
C THR A 156 9.08 5.62 -1.26
N ILE A 157 9.92 5.87 -0.25
CA ILE A 157 10.52 4.84 0.62
C ILE A 157 10.07 5.07 2.06
N ALA A 158 9.67 4.00 2.73
CA ALA A 158 9.43 3.96 4.17
C ALA A 158 10.39 2.94 4.82
N ASP A 159 10.97 3.32 5.95
CA ASP A 159 11.80 2.44 6.79
C ASP A 159 10.91 1.75 7.83
N MET A 160 10.80 0.43 7.74
CA MET A 160 10.02 -0.43 8.62
C MET A 160 10.86 -1.07 9.75
N SER A 161 12.10 -0.62 9.97
CA SER A 161 13.01 -1.20 10.97
C SER A 161 12.47 -1.17 12.40
N LYS A 162 11.60 -0.21 12.70
CA LYS A 162 10.93 -0.05 14.01
C LYS A 162 9.48 -0.55 14.02
N SER A 163 9.05 -1.17 12.92
CA SER A 163 7.65 -1.56 12.72
C SER A 163 7.34 -2.99 13.14
N LYS A 164 8.34 -3.73 13.61
CA LYS A 164 8.24 -5.10 14.18
C LYS A 164 7.76 -6.18 13.21
N TYR A 165 7.64 -5.91 11.92
CA TYR A 165 7.27 -6.92 10.92
C TYR A 165 8.36 -7.98 10.65
N GLY A 166 9.60 -7.76 11.11
CA GLY A 166 10.70 -8.74 11.04
C GLY A 166 10.88 -9.56 12.33
N VAL A 167 9.95 -9.51 13.29
CA VAL A 167 10.03 -10.36 14.49
C VAL A 167 9.42 -11.73 14.21
N GLY A 168 9.82 -12.73 15.00
CA GLY A 168 9.35 -14.11 14.83
C GLY A 168 7.83 -14.26 14.84
N GLY A 169 7.31 -15.10 13.93
CA GLY A 169 5.88 -15.39 13.81
C GLY A 169 5.06 -14.34 13.05
N GLN A 170 5.70 -13.33 12.48
CA GLN A 170 5.06 -12.40 11.53
C GLN A 170 5.08 -12.97 10.12
N TYR A 171 3.95 -12.86 9.41
CA TYR A 171 3.82 -13.33 8.03
C TYR A 171 2.90 -12.39 7.24
N MET A 172 3.02 -12.47 5.91
CA MET A 172 2.29 -11.67 4.93
C MET A 172 1.73 -12.52 3.79
#